data_AF-A0A7R9M9N3-F1
#
_entry.id   AF-A0A7R9M9N3-F1
#
_cell.length_a   1.000
_cell.length_b   1.000
_cell.length_c   1.000
_cell.angle_alpha   90.00
_cell.angle_beta   90.00
_cell.angle_gamma   90.00
#
_symmetry.space_group_name_H-M   'P 1'
#
loop_
_entity.id
_entity.type
_entity.pdbx_description
1 polymer ?
#
loop_
_entity_poly.entity_id
_entity_poly.type
_entity_poly.pdbx_seq_one_letter_code
_entity_poly.pdbx_strand_id
1 'polypeptide(L)'
;TWQLINTLIALTQQPEPVAVVLTIHQPSARLFNLFHAIYLLSADGQCIYNGPPKAMRYTFNECGLECPQFTNPSDFALEVASKEHGVDRLVTLATIVKTDAKQMPANKYRINNNHEFRTLRDVYLLTVRSFQTMIRDPFMLPMRFFGYIIVALQISLLFGTDSGVLSGCPSDYGVGDGSNLIQKALETAADLFENCCGLAYICLFGWFGGIFPVLLIFPIELNVFLQEYGNGYYSIFSYFMSKVLSDIPFSLILPNLTAFPVYILTGQYMGDIWRVFNFAFIFILISFNSSALGFLIGASLSDYPGAIAFMGMLSLVPLILLSGIMINLKRMPIYFQWITNINYIRFGLTSCLINSYGFGRCDQEVGAHNGTFNILDAIPGDKLMEIASSDKIDSQLLLKSINSLITGGKDGENISIIMDMFSLTDSDYYFCIFMLFIHFIIYRSLTYYVILTKGVSKTK
;
A
#
# COMPACT_ATOMS: atom_id res chain seq x y z
N THR A 1 11.26 3.71 -38.91
CA THR A 1 11.26 2.31 -39.37
C THR A 1 12.49 1.92 -40.16
N TRP A 2 12.86 2.63 -41.24
CA TRP A 2 14.03 2.27 -42.07
C TRP A 2 15.36 2.22 -41.30
N GLN A 3 15.64 3.24 -40.47
CA GLN A 3 16.85 3.26 -39.62
C GLN A 3 16.90 2.06 -38.66
N LEU A 4 15.78 1.71 -38.03
CA LEU A 4 15.67 0.54 -37.14
C LEU A 4 16.02 -0.76 -37.87
N ILE A 5 15.43 -0.97 -39.06
CA ILE A 5 15.70 -2.17 -39.86
C ILE A 5 17.17 -2.26 -40.26
N ASN A 6 17.81 -1.15 -40.62
CA ASN A 6 19.25 -1.15 -40.90
C ASN A 6 20.08 -1.51 -39.68
N THR A 7 19.71 -1.04 -38.48
CA THR A 7 20.38 -1.44 -37.24
C THR A 7 20.22 -2.94 -37.00
N LEU A 8 19.02 -3.50 -37.22
CA LEU A 8 18.80 -4.94 -37.10
C LEU A 8 19.62 -5.74 -38.13
N ILE A 9 19.72 -5.26 -39.36
CA ILE A 9 20.57 -5.87 -40.39
C ILE A 9 22.04 -5.80 -39.97
N ALA A 10 22.49 -4.67 -39.42
CA ALA A 10 23.86 -4.53 -38.91
C ALA A 10 24.16 -5.55 -37.80
N LEU A 11 23.19 -5.87 -36.91
CA LEU A 11 23.35 -6.91 -35.89
C LEU A 11 23.49 -8.32 -36.49
N THR A 12 22.81 -8.61 -37.61
CA THR A 12 22.97 -9.90 -38.31
C THR A 12 24.34 -10.06 -38.99
N GLN A 13 25.06 -8.95 -39.22
CA GLN A 13 26.36 -8.92 -39.90
C GLN A 13 27.54 -8.86 -38.92
N GLN A 14 27.29 -8.93 -37.61
CA GLN A 14 28.36 -8.96 -36.60
C GLN A 14 29.13 -10.29 -36.62
N PRO A 15 30.37 -10.32 -36.06
CA PRO A 15 31.18 -11.54 -35.98
C PRO A 15 30.47 -12.70 -35.27
N GLU A 16 29.64 -12.36 -34.29
CA GLU A 16 28.67 -13.26 -33.66
C GLU A 16 27.27 -12.90 -34.19
N PRO A 17 26.83 -13.52 -35.31
CA PRO A 17 25.60 -13.12 -35.96
C PRO A 17 24.39 -13.49 -35.10
N VAL A 18 23.55 -12.51 -34.81
CA VAL A 18 22.31 -12.71 -34.07
C VAL A 18 21.19 -13.07 -35.05
N ALA A 19 20.43 -14.12 -34.75
CA ALA A 19 19.20 -14.42 -35.47
C ALA A 19 18.11 -13.44 -35.06
N VAL A 20 17.62 -12.64 -36.02
CA VAL A 20 16.55 -11.66 -35.80
C VAL A 20 15.28 -12.16 -36.47
N VAL A 21 14.24 -12.40 -35.68
CA VAL A 21 12.89 -12.75 -36.15
C VAL A 21 11.95 -11.59 -35.81
N LEU A 22 11.15 -11.16 -36.77
CA LEU A 22 10.31 -9.99 -36.65
C LEU A 22 8.98 -10.20 -37.38
N THR A 23 7.90 -9.66 -36.82
CA THR A 23 6.56 -9.65 -37.42
C THR A 23 6.25 -8.23 -37.90
N ILE A 24 6.00 -8.05 -39.20
CA ILE A 24 5.68 -6.74 -39.78
C ILE A 24 4.33 -6.84 -40.49
N HIS A 25 3.42 -5.91 -40.18
CA HIS A 25 2.08 -5.90 -40.76
C HIS A 25 2.09 -5.59 -42.25
N GLN A 26 2.73 -4.51 -42.71
CA GLN A 26 2.80 -4.10 -44.12
C GLN A 26 4.11 -3.33 -44.38
N PRO A 27 5.21 -4.00 -44.73
CA PRO A 27 6.45 -3.30 -45.06
C PRO A 27 6.31 -2.54 -46.39
N SER A 28 7.01 -1.41 -46.52
CA SER A 28 7.14 -0.79 -47.85
C SER A 28 7.92 -1.71 -48.80
N ALA A 29 7.68 -1.61 -50.10
CA ALA A 29 8.39 -2.40 -51.12
C ALA A 29 9.92 -2.32 -50.99
N ARG A 30 10.46 -1.17 -50.56
CA ARG A 30 11.88 -0.98 -50.29
C ARG A 30 12.36 -1.82 -49.09
N LEU A 31 11.59 -1.86 -48.01
CA LEU A 31 11.91 -2.67 -46.82
C LEU A 31 11.78 -4.17 -47.09
N PHE A 32 10.74 -4.56 -47.84
CA PHE A 32 10.47 -5.95 -48.21
C PHE A 32 11.68 -6.64 -48.85
N ASN A 33 12.40 -5.91 -49.70
CA ASN A 33 13.58 -6.43 -50.40
C ASN A 33 14.86 -6.50 -49.53
N LEU A 34 14.84 -5.99 -48.30
CA LEU A 34 15.99 -6.02 -47.39
C LEU A 34 16.04 -7.29 -46.53
N PHE A 35 14.95 -8.05 -46.43
CA PHE A 35 14.89 -9.23 -45.57
C PHE A 35 15.65 -10.41 -46.17
N HIS A 36 16.39 -11.15 -45.34
CA HIS A 36 17.07 -12.39 -45.74
C HIS A 36 16.06 -13.50 -46.09
N ALA A 37 14.99 -13.61 -45.29
CA ALA A 37 13.92 -14.56 -45.47
C ALA A 37 12.59 -13.95 -45.03
N ILE A 38 11.51 -14.40 -45.65
CA ILE A 38 10.13 -14.05 -45.34
C ILE A 38 9.41 -15.32 -44.95
N TYR A 39 8.71 -15.26 -43.83
CA TYR A 39 7.82 -16.30 -43.35
C TYR A 39 6.39 -15.76 -43.35
N LEU A 40 5.56 -16.28 -44.24
CA LEU A 40 4.19 -15.79 -44.45
C LEU A 40 3.19 -16.82 -43.92
N LEU A 41 2.27 -16.33 -43.09
CA LEU A 41 1.19 -17.11 -42.49
C LEU A 41 -0.15 -16.73 -43.13
N SER A 42 -0.97 -17.73 -43.45
CA SER A 42 -2.36 -17.53 -43.84
C SER A 42 -3.22 -17.14 -42.64
N ALA A 43 -4.43 -16.64 -42.93
CA ALA A 43 -5.46 -16.39 -41.89
C ALA A 43 -5.79 -17.61 -41.03
N ASP A 44 -5.53 -18.83 -41.52
CA ASP A 44 -5.75 -20.09 -40.79
C ASP A 44 -4.50 -20.55 -39.98
N GLY A 45 -3.46 -19.73 -39.91
CA GLY A 45 -2.21 -20.03 -39.20
C GLY A 45 -1.29 -21.02 -39.92
N GLN A 46 -1.54 -21.33 -41.20
CA GLN A 46 -0.66 -22.20 -41.98
C GLN A 46 0.44 -21.39 -42.67
N CYS A 47 1.67 -21.91 -42.70
CA CYS A 47 2.73 -21.29 -43.50
C CYS A 47 2.47 -21.51 -44.98
N ILE A 48 2.42 -20.41 -45.74
CA ILE A 48 2.17 -20.40 -47.18
C ILE A 48 3.40 -20.00 -48.00
N TYR A 49 4.40 -19.39 -47.34
CA TYR A 49 5.69 -19.11 -47.96
C TYR A 49 6.79 -19.02 -46.91
N ASN A 50 7.93 -19.64 -47.18
CA ASN A 50 9.14 -19.56 -46.37
C ASN A 50 10.37 -19.48 -47.29
N GLY A 51 10.94 -18.29 -47.46
CA GLY A 51 12.07 -18.10 -48.37
C GLY A 51 12.46 -16.65 -48.62
N PRO A 52 13.44 -16.37 -49.50
CA PRO A 52 13.91 -15.01 -49.76
C PRO A 52 12.84 -14.17 -50.49
N PRO A 53 12.80 -12.83 -50.30
CA PRO A 53 11.79 -11.96 -50.90
C PRO A 53 11.68 -12.06 -52.43
N LYS A 54 12.83 -12.20 -53.10
CA LYS A 54 12.90 -12.29 -54.57
C LYS A 54 12.28 -13.57 -55.13
N ALA A 55 12.37 -14.68 -54.40
CA ALA A 55 11.82 -15.96 -54.84
C ALA A 55 10.29 -16.04 -54.72
N MET A 56 9.69 -15.23 -53.84
CA MET A 56 8.25 -15.27 -53.57
C MET A 56 7.41 -15.06 -54.83
N ARG A 57 7.78 -14.08 -55.65
CA ARG A 57 7.04 -13.78 -56.90
C ARG A 57 7.04 -14.98 -57.85
N TYR A 58 8.13 -15.74 -57.91
CA TYR A 58 8.23 -16.92 -58.77
C TYR A 58 7.35 -18.06 -58.24
N THR A 59 7.44 -18.36 -56.94
CA THR A 59 6.61 -19.39 -56.28
C THR A 59 5.12 -19.10 -56.39
N PHE A 60 4.74 -17.82 -56.27
CA PHE A 60 3.34 -17.41 -56.41
C PHE A 60 2.86 -17.56 -57.86
N ASN A 61 3.72 -17.21 -58.82
CA ASN A 61 3.40 -17.36 -60.25
C ASN A 61 3.22 -18.84 -60.66
N GLU A 62 4.00 -19.77 -60.10
CA GLU A 62 3.83 -21.22 -60.31
C GLU A 62 2.44 -21.72 -59.84
N CYS A 63 1.85 -21.04 -58.85
CA CYS A 63 0.50 -21.33 -58.36
C CYS A 63 -0.60 -20.51 -59.06
N GLY A 64 -0.27 -19.82 -60.16
CA GLY A 64 -1.19 -18.98 -60.93
C GLY A 64 -1.54 -17.64 -60.26
N LEU A 65 -0.72 -17.18 -59.31
CA LEU A 65 -0.86 -15.89 -58.63
C LEU A 65 0.15 -14.89 -59.22
N GLU A 66 -0.31 -14.08 -60.17
CA GLU A 66 0.50 -13.01 -60.77
C GLU A 66 0.45 -11.74 -59.92
N CYS A 67 1.60 -11.32 -59.39
CA CYS A 67 1.73 -10.05 -58.68
C CYS A 67 1.74 -8.89 -59.71
N PRO A 68 0.81 -7.92 -59.64
CA PRO A 68 0.81 -6.79 -60.57
C PRO A 68 2.07 -5.94 -60.46
N GLN A 69 2.51 -5.34 -61.58
CA GLN A 69 3.81 -4.63 -61.67
C GLN A 69 3.93 -3.41 -60.74
N PHE A 70 2.83 -2.69 -60.52
CA PHE A 70 2.80 -1.46 -59.72
C PHE A 70 2.27 -1.69 -58.29
N THR A 71 2.09 -2.95 -57.90
CA THR A 71 1.64 -3.30 -56.55
C THR A 71 2.84 -3.67 -55.68
N ASN A 72 2.79 -3.27 -54.42
CA ASN A 72 3.77 -3.66 -53.43
C ASN A 72 3.67 -5.19 -53.18
N PRO A 73 4.78 -5.95 -53.32
CA PRO A 73 4.76 -7.39 -53.11
C PRO A 73 4.24 -7.85 -51.75
N SER A 74 4.47 -7.06 -50.70
CA SER A 74 3.95 -7.40 -49.38
C SER A 74 2.43 -7.29 -49.31
N ASP A 75 1.85 -6.31 -49.99
CA ASP A 75 0.41 -6.06 -49.95
C ASP A 75 -0.29 -7.17 -50.71
N PHE A 76 0.22 -7.52 -51.90
CA PHE A 76 -0.23 -8.70 -52.64
C PHE A 76 -0.09 -10.01 -51.84
N ALA A 77 1.03 -10.19 -51.12
CA ALA A 77 1.23 -11.36 -50.29
C ALA A 77 0.22 -11.47 -49.15
N LEU A 78 -0.21 -10.34 -48.57
CA LEU A 78 -1.23 -10.29 -47.53
C LEU A 78 -2.64 -10.52 -48.08
N GLU A 79 -2.97 -10.01 -49.27
CA GLU A 79 -4.23 -10.31 -49.96
C GLU A 79 -4.36 -11.81 -50.21
N VAL A 80 -3.28 -12.44 -50.71
CA VAL A 80 -3.21 -13.90 -50.89
C VAL A 80 -3.41 -14.59 -49.55
N ALA A 81 -2.67 -14.21 -48.51
CA ALA A 81 -2.79 -14.78 -47.15
C ALA A 81 -4.20 -14.64 -46.55
N SER A 82 -4.93 -13.60 -46.95
CA SER A 82 -6.29 -13.27 -46.49
C SER A 82 -7.40 -13.97 -47.27
N LYS A 83 -7.07 -14.89 -48.19
CA LYS A 83 -8.00 -15.68 -49.03
C LYS A 83 -8.71 -14.91 -50.13
N GLU A 84 -8.31 -13.67 -50.42
CA GLU A 84 -8.95 -12.85 -51.47
C GLU A 84 -8.75 -13.44 -52.88
N HIS A 85 -7.66 -14.18 -53.08
CA HIS A 85 -7.31 -14.82 -54.36
C HIS A 85 -7.72 -16.31 -54.47
N GLY A 86 -8.62 -16.76 -53.59
CA GLY A 86 -9.19 -18.12 -53.60
C GLY A 86 -8.45 -19.13 -52.70
N VAL A 87 -9.22 -20.05 -52.11
CA VAL A 87 -8.74 -20.98 -51.07
C VAL A 87 -7.88 -22.11 -51.64
N ASP A 88 -8.19 -22.60 -52.85
CA ASP A 88 -7.51 -23.75 -53.47
C ASP A 88 -6.00 -23.47 -53.71
N ARG A 89 -5.67 -22.23 -54.08
CA ARG A 89 -4.30 -21.79 -54.33
C ARG A 89 -3.50 -21.69 -53.04
N LEU A 90 -4.14 -21.27 -51.94
CA LEU A 90 -3.53 -21.25 -50.61
C LEU A 90 -3.19 -22.64 -50.10
N VAL A 91 -4.09 -23.61 -50.31
CA VAL A 91 -3.85 -25.01 -49.95
C VAL A 91 -2.66 -25.57 -50.73
N THR A 92 -2.55 -25.23 -52.00
CA THR A 92 -1.43 -25.63 -52.86
C THR A 92 -0.11 -25.06 -52.34
N LEU A 93 -0.04 -23.76 -52.07
CA LEU A 93 1.13 -23.09 -51.48
C LEU A 93 1.52 -23.70 -50.12
N ALA A 94 0.56 -23.93 -49.24
CA ALA A 94 0.81 -24.56 -47.94
C ALA A 94 1.34 -26.00 -48.07
N THR A 95 0.93 -26.72 -49.12
CA THR A 95 1.38 -28.09 -49.40
C THR A 95 2.82 -28.11 -49.89
N ILE A 96 3.21 -27.16 -50.75
CA ILE A 96 4.59 -26.98 -51.22
C ILE A 96 5.51 -26.74 -50.01
N VAL A 97 5.19 -25.75 -49.17
CA VAL A 97 6.00 -25.43 -47.99
C VAL A 97 6.13 -26.60 -47.01
N LYS A 98 5.04 -27.36 -46.78
CA LYS A 98 5.09 -28.56 -45.93
C LYS A 98 5.99 -29.65 -46.51
N THR A 99 6.07 -29.75 -47.83
CA THR A 99 6.91 -30.75 -48.50
C THR A 99 8.38 -30.35 -48.37
N ASP A 100 8.69 -29.08 -48.57
CA ASP A 100 10.05 -28.54 -48.40
C ASP A 100 10.52 -28.62 -46.93
N ALA A 101 9.64 -28.34 -45.97
CA ALA A 101 9.95 -28.42 -44.55
C ALA A 101 10.28 -29.86 -44.08
N LYS A 102 9.68 -30.89 -44.71
CA LYS A 102 9.99 -32.30 -44.41
C LYS A 102 11.36 -32.74 -44.92
N GLN A 103 11.89 -32.06 -45.94
CA GLN A 103 13.22 -32.34 -46.49
C GLN A 103 14.34 -31.69 -45.67
N MET A 104 14.02 -30.72 -44.81
CA MET A 104 15.00 -30.10 -43.91
C MET A 104 15.38 -31.05 -42.75
N PRO A 105 16.68 -31.17 -42.42
CA PRO A 105 17.13 -31.97 -41.28
C PRO A 105 16.59 -31.36 -39.97
N ALA A 106 15.78 -32.12 -39.25
CA ALA A 106 15.21 -31.71 -37.97
C ALA A 106 16.27 -31.70 -36.86
N ASN A 107 17.13 -30.68 -36.84
CA ASN A 107 17.95 -30.41 -35.66
C ASN A 107 17.02 -29.93 -34.53
N LYS A 108 16.61 -30.85 -33.67
CA LYS A 108 15.94 -30.56 -32.40
C LYS A 108 16.93 -29.87 -31.46
N TYR A 109 17.17 -28.58 -31.68
CA TYR A 109 17.78 -27.74 -30.67
C TYR A 109 16.79 -27.64 -29.50
N ARG A 110 17.11 -28.34 -28.41
CA ARG A 110 16.39 -28.22 -27.14
C ARG A 110 16.83 -26.88 -26.55
N ILE A 111 16.01 -25.85 -26.69
CA ILE A 111 16.26 -24.57 -26.04
C ILE A 111 16.19 -24.82 -24.54
N ASN A 112 17.35 -24.75 -23.87
CA ASN A 112 17.46 -25.01 -22.45
C ASN A 112 17.01 -23.74 -21.72
N ASN A 113 15.70 -23.59 -21.49
CA ASN A 113 15.09 -22.43 -20.82
C ASN A 113 15.33 -22.41 -19.29
N ASN A 114 16.39 -23.06 -18.81
CA ASN A 114 16.75 -23.02 -17.39
C ASN A 114 17.41 -21.66 -17.10
N HIS A 115 16.58 -20.65 -16.87
CA HIS A 115 17.03 -19.39 -16.30
C HIS A 115 17.50 -19.63 -14.87
N GLU A 116 18.81 -19.75 -14.64
CA GLU A 116 19.37 -19.73 -13.30
C GLU A 116 19.39 -18.29 -12.77
N PHE A 117 18.44 -17.97 -11.89
CA PHE A 117 18.36 -16.65 -11.26
C PHE A 117 19.37 -16.53 -10.10
N ARG A 118 20.16 -15.45 -10.10
CA ARG A 118 21.10 -15.15 -8.99
C ARG A 118 20.40 -14.27 -7.96
N THR A 119 19.58 -14.91 -7.12
CA THR A 119 18.63 -14.27 -6.20
C THR A 119 19.19 -13.08 -5.41
N LEU A 120 20.31 -13.23 -4.68
CA LEU A 120 20.82 -12.16 -3.81
C LEU A 120 21.37 -10.94 -4.56
N ARG A 121 22.09 -11.15 -5.66
CA ARG A 121 22.64 -10.05 -6.46
C ARG A 121 21.51 -9.26 -7.13
N ASP A 122 20.50 -9.97 -7.63
CA ASP A 122 19.34 -9.38 -8.27
C ASP A 122 18.55 -8.53 -7.27
N VAL A 123 18.32 -9.04 -6.05
CA VAL A 123 17.69 -8.28 -4.96
C VAL A 123 18.44 -6.98 -4.71
N TYR A 124 19.76 -7.04 -4.51
CA TYR A 124 20.57 -5.84 -4.24
C TYR A 124 20.49 -4.80 -5.36
N LEU A 125 20.70 -5.21 -6.62
CA LEU A 125 20.67 -4.29 -7.77
C LEU A 125 19.28 -3.66 -7.95
N LEU A 126 18.22 -4.46 -7.80
CA LEU A 126 16.85 -3.97 -7.90
C LEU A 126 16.49 -3.04 -6.74
N THR A 127 16.99 -3.31 -5.52
CA THR A 127 16.78 -2.41 -4.37
C THR A 127 17.43 -1.06 -4.62
N VAL A 128 18.68 -1.04 -5.12
CA VAL A 128 19.37 0.20 -5.47
C VAL A 128 18.63 0.94 -6.59
N ARG A 129 18.19 0.24 -7.64
CA ARG A 129 17.37 0.83 -8.72
C ARG A 129 16.09 1.46 -8.16
N SER A 130 15.33 0.71 -7.37
CA SER A 130 14.06 1.16 -6.77
C SER A 130 14.27 2.37 -5.86
N PHE A 131 15.31 2.33 -5.02
CA PHE A 131 15.66 3.44 -4.13
C PHE A 131 16.07 4.70 -4.91
N GLN A 132 16.87 4.56 -5.97
CA GLN A 132 17.24 5.69 -6.83
C GLN A 132 16.04 6.27 -7.56
N THR A 133 15.10 5.46 -8.03
CA THR A 133 13.85 5.93 -8.64
C THR A 133 13.05 6.77 -7.66
N MET A 134 12.94 6.32 -6.40
CA MET A 134 12.22 7.08 -5.36
C MET A 134 12.89 8.41 -5.00
N ILE A 135 14.23 8.45 -4.94
CA ILE A 135 14.96 9.71 -4.65
C ILE A 135 14.93 10.67 -5.83
N ARG A 136 14.99 10.15 -7.06
CA ARG A 136 15.06 10.98 -8.26
C ARG A 136 13.70 11.51 -8.71
N ASP A 137 12.60 11.07 -8.09
CA ASP A 137 11.28 11.63 -8.37
C ASP A 137 11.22 13.09 -7.86
N PRO A 138 11.23 14.08 -8.77
CA PRO A 138 11.34 15.49 -8.40
C PRO A 138 10.06 16.04 -7.76
N PHE A 139 8.96 15.29 -7.81
CA PHE A 139 7.65 15.74 -7.34
C PHE A 139 7.24 15.00 -6.07
N MET A 140 7.27 13.66 -6.09
CA MET A 140 6.70 12.86 -5.00
C MET A 140 7.51 12.95 -3.71
N LEU A 141 8.84 12.90 -3.78
CA LEU A 141 9.67 12.94 -2.57
C LEU A 141 9.61 14.31 -1.86
N PRO A 142 9.78 15.45 -2.55
CA PRO A 142 9.62 16.76 -1.91
C PRO A 142 8.21 16.99 -1.35
N MET A 143 7.15 16.64 -2.10
CA MET A 143 5.78 16.78 -1.60
C MET A 143 5.53 15.96 -0.34
N ARG A 144 6.10 14.74 -0.25
CA ARG A 144 6.04 13.96 1.00
C ARG A 144 6.78 14.70 2.10
N PHE A 145 8.06 15.03 1.93
CA PHE A 145 8.85 15.67 2.98
C PHE A 145 8.21 16.94 3.53
N PHE A 146 7.79 17.87 2.65
CA PHE A 146 7.11 19.09 3.06
C PHE A 146 5.72 18.82 3.64
N GLY A 147 4.97 17.86 3.08
CA GLY A 147 3.65 17.48 3.59
C GLY A 147 3.69 16.98 5.03
N TYR A 148 4.66 16.14 5.39
CA TYR A 148 4.83 15.65 6.77
C TYR A 148 5.15 16.81 7.74
N ILE A 149 5.97 17.79 7.34
CA ILE A 149 6.28 18.97 8.16
C ILE A 149 5.06 19.90 8.29
N ILE A 150 4.37 20.19 7.17
CA ILE A 150 3.19 21.06 7.15
C ILE A 150 2.11 20.52 8.06
N VAL A 151 1.84 19.21 8.00
CA VAL A 151 0.81 18.59 8.86
C VAL A 151 1.21 18.63 10.33
N ALA A 152 2.50 18.44 10.65
CA ALA A 152 2.97 18.59 12.03
C ALA A 152 2.69 20.00 12.58
N LEU A 153 2.99 21.03 11.78
CA LEU A 153 2.70 22.43 12.13
C LEU A 153 1.20 22.71 12.20
N GLN A 154 0.41 22.16 11.27
CA GLN A 154 -1.04 22.32 11.25
C GLN A 154 -1.69 21.78 12.53
N ILE A 155 -1.30 20.59 12.98
CA ILE A 155 -1.81 19.99 14.22
C ILE A 155 -1.45 20.87 15.42
N SER A 156 -0.20 21.30 15.48
CA SER A 156 0.31 22.12 16.59
C SER A 156 -0.41 23.47 16.69
N LEU A 157 -0.76 24.06 15.54
CA LEU A 157 -1.50 25.32 15.47
C LEU A 157 -2.99 25.13 15.79
N LEU A 158 -3.59 24.00 15.36
CA LEU A 158 -5.03 23.76 15.48
C LEU A 158 -5.43 23.26 16.88
N PHE A 159 -4.66 22.33 17.45
CA PHE A 159 -4.94 21.73 18.76
C PHE A 159 -4.24 22.46 19.92
N GLY A 160 -3.39 23.45 19.62
CA GLY A 160 -2.65 24.20 20.63
C GLY A 160 -1.53 23.39 21.31
N THR A 161 -0.72 24.09 22.09
CA THR A 161 0.48 23.52 22.72
C THR A 161 0.22 22.72 23.98
N ASP A 162 -0.96 22.88 24.58
CA ASP A 162 -1.25 22.38 25.92
C ASP A 162 -2.19 21.16 25.90
N SER A 163 -2.60 20.72 24.71
CA SER A 163 -3.55 19.61 24.51
C SER A 163 -3.08 18.28 25.12
N GLY A 164 -1.78 18.00 25.09
CA GLY A 164 -1.19 16.76 25.59
C GLY A 164 -0.77 16.77 27.06
N VAL A 165 -0.90 17.90 27.76
CA VAL A 165 -0.37 18.08 29.12
C VAL A 165 -1.21 17.32 30.14
N LEU A 166 -2.53 17.33 29.97
CA LEU A 166 -3.48 16.70 30.89
C LEU A 166 -3.27 15.18 30.93
N SER A 167 -3.25 14.64 32.15
CA SER A 167 -3.01 13.21 32.42
C SER A 167 -4.31 12.41 32.45
N GLY A 168 -5.45 13.08 32.57
CA GLY A 168 -6.75 12.46 32.72
C GLY A 168 -6.92 11.77 34.06
N CYS A 169 -6.11 12.13 35.04
CA CYS A 169 -6.09 11.56 36.38
C CYS A 169 -6.94 12.41 37.33
N PRO A 170 -7.44 11.86 38.45
CA PRO A 170 -8.23 12.62 39.43
C PRO A 170 -7.54 13.87 39.98
N SER A 171 -6.20 13.91 39.96
CA SER A 171 -5.37 15.07 40.33
C SER A 171 -5.62 16.31 39.48
N ASP A 172 -5.99 16.16 38.20
CA ASP A 172 -6.12 17.26 37.24
C ASP A 172 -7.29 18.20 37.59
N TYR A 173 -8.33 17.69 38.26
CA TYR A 173 -9.49 18.49 38.65
C TYR A 173 -9.17 19.45 39.81
N GLY A 174 -8.14 19.16 40.61
CA GLY A 174 -7.78 19.93 41.80
C GLY A 174 -8.87 19.96 42.87
N VAL A 175 -8.65 20.74 43.94
CA VAL A 175 -9.59 20.89 45.06
C VAL A 175 -10.42 22.16 44.84
N GLY A 176 -11.75 22.05 44.87
CA GLY A 176 -12.66 23.18 44.68
C GLY A 176 -14.08 22.88 45.20
N ASP A 177 -14.88 23.93 45.37
CA ASP A 177 -16.28 23.80 45.80
C ASP A 177 -17.10 22.98 44.78
N GLY A 178 -18.04 22.15 45.23
CA GLY A 178 -18.58 21.03 44.45
C GLY A 178 -19.21 21.38 43.09
N SER A 179 -19.72 22.60 42.90
CA SER A 179 -20.20 23.07 41.58
C SER A 179 -19.07 23.42 40.61
N ASN A 180 -17.98 24.01 41.12
CA ASN A 180 -16.81 24.36 40.33
C ASN A 180 -16.01 23.11 39.96
N LEU A 181 -16.05 22.08 40.82
CA LEU A 181 -15.42 20.77 40.56
C LEU A 181 -16.08 20.04 39.38
N ILE A 182 -17.42 19.99 39.34
CA ILE A 182 -18.15 19.36 38.23
C ILE A 182 -17.89 20.09 36.91
N GLN A 183 -17.92 21.43 36.93
CA GLN A 183 -17.62 22.21 35.75
C GLN A 183 -16.19 21.95 35.25
N LYS A 184 -15.21 22.00 36.15
CA LYS A 184 -13.80 21.77 35.80
C LYS A 184 -13.53 20.33 35.32
N ALA A 185 -14.21 19.33 35.89
CA ALA A 185 -14.13 17.94 35.42
C ALA A 185 -14.71 17.78 34.00
N LEU A 186 -15.81 18.48 33.68
CA LEU A 186 -16.39 18.45 32.34
C LEU A 186 -15.48 19.14 31.31
N GLU A 187 -14.91 20.30 31.65
CA GLU A 187 -13.94 21.01 30.81
C GLU A 187 -12.70 20.14 30.56
N THR A 188 -12.14 19.54 31.62
CA THR A 188 -10.97 18.63 31.52
C THR A 188 -11.28 17.41 30.64
N ALA A 189 -12.47 16.81 30.77
CA ALA A 189 -12.88 15.68 29.95
C ALA A 189 -13.03 16.06 28.46
N ALA A 190 -13.47 17.29 28.17
CA ALA A 190 -13.54 17.81 26.80
C ALA A 190 -12.13 17.98 26.21
N ASP A 191 -11.22 18.63 26.93
CA ASP A 191 -9.84 18.85 26.48
C ASP A 191 -9.09 17.51 26.23
N LEU A 192 -9.30 16.52 27.10
CA LEU A 192 -8.75 15.17 26.92
C LEU A 192 -9.28 14.48 25.67
N PHE A 193 -10.58 14.65 25.38
CA PHE A 193 -11.19 14.10 24.17
C PHE A 193 -10.66 14.80 22.91
N GLU A 194 -10.41 16.11 22.97
CA GLU A 194 -9.75 16.85 21.89
C GLU A 194 -8.34 16.32 21.60
N ASN A 195 -7.53 16.04 22.63
CA ASN A 195 -6.22 15.40 22.44
C ASN A 195 -6.35 14.00 21.82
N CYS A 196 -7.32 13.20 22.24
CA CYS A 196 -7.60 11.89 21.62
C CYS A 196 -7.93 12.04 20.12
N CYS A 197 -8.71 13.05 19.75
CA CYS A 197 -9.02 13.37 18.35
C CYS A 197 -7.76 13.83 17.58
N GLY A 198 -6.91 14.62 18.22
CA GLY A 198 -5.59 15.00 17.70
C GLY A 198 -4.75 13.77 17.37
N LEU A 199 -4.57 12.86 18.33
CA LEU A 199 -3.83 11.60 18.15
C LEU A 199 -4.41 10.73 17.02
N ALA A 200 -5.74 10.66 16.91
CA ALA A 200 -6.41 9.97 15.82
C ALA A 200 -6.10 10.60 14.47
N TYR A 201 -6.14 11.92 14.37
CA TYR A 201 -5.82 12.64 13.15
C TYR A 201 -4.38 12.36 12.67
N ILE A 202 -3.39 12.33 13.58
CA ILE A 202 -2.00 11.97 13.20
C ILE A 202 -1.93 10.53 12.68
N CYS A 203 -2.62 9.59 13.33
CA CYS A 203 -2.65 8.19 12.87
C CYS A 203 -3.25 8.08 11.45
N LEU A 204 -4.27 8.87 11.15
CA LEU A 204 -4.88 8.96 9.81
C LEU A 204 -3.95 9.61 8.78
N PHE A 205 -3.19 10.62 9.19
CA PHE A 205 -2.17 11.18 8.33
C PHE A 205 -1.05 10.18 8.04
N GLY A 206 -0.62 9.42 9.06
CA GLY A 206 0.32 8.30 8.90
C GLY A 206 -0.18 7.25 7.92
N TRP A 207 -1.49 6.94 7.97
CA TRP A 207 -2.16 6.10 6.96
C TRP A 207 -2.02 6.69 5.56
N PHE A 208 -2.42 7.95 5.39
CA PHE A 208 -2.44 8.62 4.09
C PHE A 208 -1.04 8.70 3.48
N GLY A 209 -0.08 9.16 4.26
CA GLY A 209 1.31 9.35 3.84
C GLY A 209 2.07 8.04 3.59
N GLY A 210 1.56 6.91 4.08
CA GLY A 210 2.08 5.57 3.79
C GLY A 210 1.45 4.92 2.56
N ILE A 211 0.13 4.97 2.43
CA ILE A 211 -0.60 4.23 1.38
C ILE A 211 -0.51 4.91 0.00
N PHE A 212 -0.73 6.23 -0.09
CA PHE A 212 -0.91 6.92 -1.37
C PHE A 212 0.31 6.90 -2.30
N PRO A 213 1.55 7.12 -1.81
CA PRO A 213 2.73 7.08 -2.67
C PRO A 213 2.91 5.72 -3.34
N VAL A 214 2.70 4.64 -2.58
CA VAL A 214 2.78 3.26 -3.08
C VAL A 214 1.66 3.00 -4.06
N LEU A 215 0.44 3.40 -3.72
CA LEU A 215 -0.77 3.13 -4.47
C LEU A 215 -0.75 3.74 -5.89
N LEU A 216 -0.09 4.88 -6.07
CA LEU A 216 0.02 5.54 -7.38
C LEU A 216 1.17 5.00 -8.24
N ILE A 217 2.32 4.70 -7.64
CA ILE A 217 3.55 4.38 -8.37
C ILE A 217 3.66 2.87 -8.65
N PHE A 218 3.36 2.05 -7.65
CA PHE A 218 3.61 0.61 -7.71
C PHE A 218 2.89 -0.14 -8.85
N PRO A 219 1.62 0.16 -9.19
CA PRO A 219 0.94 -0.50 -10.32
C PRO A 219 1.66 -0.31 -11.66
N ILE A 220 2.21 0.88 -11.89
CA ILE A 220 2.93 1.21 -13.11
C ILE A 220 4.22 0.40 -13.18
N GLU A 221 4.97 0.36 -12.07
CA GLU A 221 6.20 -0.43 -11.96
C GLU A 221 5.94 -1.93 -12.10
N LEU A 222 4.82 -2.43 -11.54
CA LEU A 222 4.44 -3.83 -11.64
C LEU A 222 4.20 -4.25 -13.09
N ASN A 223 3.57 -3.40 -13.90
CA ASN A 223 3.32 -3.71 -15.31
C ASN A 223 4.63 -3.82 -16.11
N VAL A 224 5.62 -2.97 -15.82
CA VAL A 224 6.97 -3.06 -16.39
C VAL A 224 7.67 -4.32 -15.90
N PHE A 225 7.63 -4.60 -14.59
CA PHE A 225 8.19 -5.82 -14.02
C PHE A 225 7.65 -7.07 -14.70
N LEU A 226 6.34 -7.16 -14.91
CA LEU A 226 5.72 -8.31 -15.54
C LEU A 226 6.24 -8.55 -16.96
N GLN A 227 6.66 -7.50 -17.69
CA GLN A 227 7.34 -7.66 -18.98
C GLN A 227 8.80 -8.13 -18.80
N GLU A 228 9.54 -7.55 -17.85
CA GLU A 228 10.91 -7.94 -17.52
C GLU A 228 10.99 -9.41 -17.04
N TYR A 229 9.98 -9.87 -16.28
CA TYR A 229 9.82 -11.25 -15.85
C TYR A 229 9.53 -12.19 -17.04
N GLY A 230 8.67 -11.79 -17.98
CA GLY A 230 8.40 -12.56 -19.19
C GLY A 230 9.64 -12.76 -20.09
N ASN A 231 10.59 -11.82 -20.04
CA ASN A 231 11.88 -11.91 -20.71
C ASN A 231 12.93 -12.73 -19.93
N GLY A 232 12.61 -13.22 -18.73
CA GLY A 232 13.50 -14.03 -17.91
C GLY A 232 14.68 -13.25 -17.29
N TYR A 233 14.52 -11.95 -17.04
CA TYR A 233 15.61 -11.14 -16.47
C TYR A 233 15.87 -11.40 -14.98
N TYR A 234 14.83 -11.60 -14.17
CA TYR A 234 14.97 -11.87 -12.72
C TYR A 234 13.69 -12.49 -12.15
N SER A 235 13.82 -13.12 -10.97
CA SER A 235 12.71 -13.81 -10.31
C SER A 235 11.69 -12.87 -9.65
N ILE A 236 10.45 -13.35 -9.47
CA ILE A 236 9.40 -12.65 -8.71
C ILE A 236 9.82 -12.37 -7.27
N PHE A 237 10.52 -13.33 -6.64
CA PHE A 237 11.03 -13.16 -5.28
C PHE A 237 12.04 -12.00 -5.21
N SER A 238 12.97 -11.92 -6.18
CA SER A 238 13.97 -10.86 -6.24
C SER A 238 13.29 -9.48 -6.35
N TYR A 239 12.27 -9.37 -7.21
CA TYR A 239 11.49 -8.15 -7.35
C TYR A 239 10.78 -7.76 -6.06
N PHE A 240 10.02 -8.68 -5.48
CA PHE A 240 9.22 -8.41 -4.28
C PHE A 240 10.09 -7.98 -3.10
N MET A 241 11.16 -8.73 -2.82
CA MET A 241 12.10 -8.38 -1.76
C MET A 241 12.79 -7.04 -2.02
N SER A 242 13.13 -6.75 -3.28
CA SER A 242 13.75 -5.48 -3.60
C SER A 242 12.86 -4.27 -3.26
N LYS A 243 11.55 -4.41 -3.52
CA LYS A 243 10.55 -3.38 -3.23
C LYS A 243 10.35 -3.20 -1.73
N VAL A 244 10.25 -4.30 -0.98
CA VAL A 244 10.17 -4.27 0.50
C VAL A 244 11.39 -3.55 1.08
N LEU A 245 12.60 -3.93 0.67
CA LEU A 245 13.84 -3.33 1.20
C LEU A 245 13.99 -1.86 0.83
N SER A 246 13.57 -1.46 -0.38
CA SER A 246 13.68 -0.07 -0.82
C SER A 246 12.73 0.88 -0.07
N ASP A 247 11.62 0.37 0.47
CA ASP A 247 10.59 1.15 1.19
C ASP A 247 10.99 1.44 2.65
N ILE A 248 11.78 0.55 3.28
CA ILE A 248 12.17 0.64 4.70
C ILE A 248 12.68 2.03 5.12
N PRO A 249 13.64 2.68 4.41
CA PRO A 249 14.15 3.98 4.84
C PRO A 249 13.06 5.06 4.90
N PHE A 250 12.12 5.04 3.95
CA PHE A 250 11.03 6.02 3.89
C PHE A 250 9.98 5.77 4.96
N SER A 251 9.63 4.51 5.22
CA SER A 251 8.71 4.12 6.31
C SER A 251 9.28 4.35 7.70
N LEU A 252 10.61 4.47 7.84
CA LEU A 252 11.25 4.83 9.10
C LEU A 252 11.37 6.34 9.29
N ILE A 253 11.84 7.07 8.27
CA ILE A 253 12.21 8.48 8.42
C ILE A 253 10.98 9.39 8.34
N LEU A 254 10.13 9.22 7.32
CA LEU A 254 9.03 10.15 7.05
C LEU A 254 7.97 10.24 8.16
N PRO A 255 7.42 9.14 8.72
CA PRO A 255 6.42 9.26 9.79
C PRO A 255 6.99 9.94 11.05
N ASN A 256 8.27 9.74 11.33
CA ASN A 256 8.94 10.35 12.47
C ASN A 256 9.19 11.86 12.30
N LEU A 257 9.24 12.36 11.05
CA LEU A 257 9.26 13.81 10.79
C LEU A 257 7.99 14.52 11.26
N THR A 258 6.87 13.80 11.42
CA THR A 258 5.64 14.35 12.02
C THR A 258 5.50 13.91 13.48
N ALA A 259 5.79 12.66 13.81
CA ALA A 259 5.56 12.14 15.16
C ALA A 259 6.35 12.89 16.24
N PHE A 260 7.66 13.12 16.05
CA PHE A 260 8.47 13.82 17.06
C PHE A 260 8.06 15.29 17.24
N PRO A 261 7.93 16.11 16.18
CA PRO A 261 7.51 17.50 16.35
C PRO A 261 6.12 17.60 16.97
N VAL A 262 5.15 16.78 16.55
CA VAL A 262 3.81 16.87 17.15
C VAL A 262 3.82 16.47 18.61
N TYR A 263 4.58 15.45 19.01
CA TYR A 263 4.70 15.06 20.41
C TYR A 263 5.22 16.20 21.30
N ILE A 264 6.25 16.91 20.83
CA ILE A 264 6.84 18.05 21.54
C ILE A 264 5.90 19.26 21.51
N LEU A 265 5.36 19.59 20.33
CA LEU A 265 4.59 20.81 20.12
C LEU A 265 3.20 20.76 20.76
N THR A 266 2.60 19.58 20.93
CA THR A 266 1.33 19.41 21.65
C THR A 266 1.54 19.20 23.16
N GLY A 267 2.77 19.25 23.65
CA GLY A 267 3.06 19.14 25.08
C GLY A 267 2.76 17.77 25.69
N GLN A 268 2.85 16.69 24.90
CA GLN A 268 2.65 15.33 25.44
C GLN A 268 3.67 15.03 26.54
N TYR A 269 3.30 14.18 27.49
CA TYR A 269 4.10 13.89 28.68
C TYR A 269 5.53 13.41 28.38
N MET A 270 6.53 14.25 28.66
CA MET A 270 7.95 13.95 28.41
C MET A 270 8.72 13.44 29.64
N GLY A 271 8.06 13.20 30.78
CA GLY A 271 8.75 12.77 32.01
C GLY A 271 9.47 11.43 31.84
N ASP A 272 8.88 10.54 31.04
CA ASP A 272 9.41 9.23 30.69
C ASP A 272 9.88 9.21 29.22
N ILE A 273 11.20 9.18 29.01
CA ILE A 273 11.80 9.17 27.66
C ILE A 273 11.31 7.97 26.82
N TRP A 274 11.06 6.83 27.46
CA TRP A 274 10.60 5.62 26.77
C TRP A 274 9.22 5.80 26.10
N ARG A 275 8.35 6.68 26.62
CA ARG A 275 7.04 6.98 26.03
C ARG A 275 7.16 7.71 24.70
N VAL A 276 8.16 8.58 24.56
CA VAL A 276 8.48 9.28 23.30
C VAL A 276 8.90 8.27 22.23
N PHE A 277 9.79 7.34 22.58
CA PHE A 277 10.26 6.32 21.65
C PHE A 277 9.17 5.32 21.28
N ASN A 278 8.33 4.91 22.24
CA ASN A 278 7.17 4.08 21.96
C ASN A 278 6.17 4.77 21.03
N PHE A 279 5.94 6.07 21.23
CA PHE A 279 5.10 6.87 20.33
C PHE A 279 5.65 6.85 18.90
N ALA A 280 6.92 7.20 18.72
CA ALA A 280 7.60 7.14 17.41
C ALA A 280 7.55 5.73 16.79
N PHE A 281 7.72 4.69 17.60
CA PHE A 281 7.65 3.29 17.16
C PHE A 281 6.26 2.89 16.65
N ILE A 282 5.18 3.34 17.31
CA ILE A 282 3.80 3.10 16.84
C ILE A 282 3.59 3.72 15.46
N PHE A 283 4.09 4.94 15.21
CA PHE A 283 3.98 5.59 13.89
C PHE A 283 4.75 4.86 12.80
N ILE A 284 5.92 4.29 13.12
CA ILE A 284 6.66 3.41 12.21
C ILE A 284 5.79 2.19 11.83
N LEU A 285 5.18 1.52 12.81
CA LEU A 285 4.34 0.34 12.56
C LEU A 285 3.09 0.68 11.73
N ILE A 286 2.46 1.83 11.99
CA ILE A 286 1.35 2.32 11.16
C ILE A 286 1.83 2.52 9.73
N SER A 287 2.95 3.22 9.51
CA SER A 287 3.49 3.49 8.18
C SER A 287 3.80 2.21 7.39
N PHE A 288 4.41 1.21 8.04
CA PHE A 288 4.69 -0.09 7.42
C PHE A 288 3.42 -0.85 7.02
N ASN A 289 2.38 -0.81 7.86
CA ASN A 289 1.09 -1.45 7.53
C ASN A 289 0.38 -0.71 6.39
N SER A 290 0.45 0.63 6.37
CA SER A 290 -0.11 1.44 5.31
C SER A 290 0.57 1.22 3.97
N SER A 291 1.91 1.14 3.93
CA SER A 291 2.60 0.81 2.70
C SER A 291 2.27 -0.61 2.25
N ALA A 292 2.22 -1.59 3.17
CA ALA A 292 1.87 -2.97 2.85
C ALA A 292 0.45 -3.11 2.25
N LEU A 293 -0.54 -2.42 2.81
CA LEU A 293 -1.89 -2.39 2.24
C LEU A 293 -1.91 -1.71 0.86
N GLY A 294 -1.13 -0.64 0.68
CA GLY A 294 -0.96 0.03 -0.62
C GLY A 294 -0.41 -0.91 -1.70
N PHE A 295 0.61 -1.70 -1.36
CA PHE A 295 1.15 -2.73 -2.27
C PHE A 295 0.12 -3.80 -2.62
N LEU A 296 -0.70 -4.24 -1.65
CA LEU A 296 -1.73 -5.25 -1.88
C LEU A 296 -2.81 -4.75 -2.85
N ILE A 297 -3.35 -3.55 -2.61
CA ILE A 297 -4.35 -2.93 -3.48
C ILE A 297 -3.76 -2.68 -4.87
N GLY A 298 -2.55 -2.11 -4.93
CA GLY A 298 -1.86 -1.81 -6.18
C GLY A 298 -1.52 -3.06 -7.00
N ALA A 299 -1.15 -4.17 -6.35
CA ALA A 299 -0.90 -5.44 -7.03
C ALA A 299 -2.18 -6.05 -7.60
N SER A 300 -3.25 -6.05 -6.80
CA SER A 300 -4.51 -6.69 -7.15
C SER A 300 -5.16 -6.00 -8.35
N LEU A 301 -5.16 -4.67 -8.36
CA LEU A 301 -5.89 -3.84 -9.32
C LEU A 301 -5.00 -3.16 -10.37
N SER A 302 -3.79 -3.68 -10.62
CA SER A 302 -2.80 -3.04 -11.52
C SER A 302 -3.28 -2.75 -12.95
N ASP A 303 -4.37 -3.40 -13.38
CA ASP A 303 -4.97 -3.26 -14.70
C ASP A 303 -5.98 -2.09 -14.77
N TYR A 304 -6.43 -1.57 -13.61
CA TYR A 304 -7.49 -0.56 -13.50
C TYR A 304 -7.05 0.64 -12.63
N PRO A 305 -6.34 1.63 -13.20
CA PRO A 305 -5.82 2.78 -12.45
C PRO A 305 -6.87 3.55 -11.65
N GLY A 306 -8.08 3.74 -12.20
CA GLY A 306 -9.16 4.44 -11.50
C GLY A 306 -9.70 3.68 -10.28
N ALA A 307 -9.77 2.34 -10.36
CA ALA A 307 -10.24 1.51 -9.24
C ALA A 307 -9.24 1.51 -8.08
N ILE A 308 -7.93 1.61 -8.37
CA ILE A 308 -6.87 1.66 -7.36
C ILE A 308 -7.04 2.86 -6.43
N ALA A 309 -7.19 4.07 -6.99
CA ALA A 309 -7.39 5.30 -6.20
C ALA A 309 -8.68 5.24 -5.36
N PHE A 310 -9.77 4.74 -5.96
CA PHE A 310 -11.04 4.59 -5.27
C PHE A 310 -10.96 3.60 -4.10
N MET A 311 -10.35 2.43 -4.30
CA MET A 311 -10.19 1.42 -3.25
C MET A 311 -9.25 1.88 -2.13
N GLY A 312 -8.21 2.65 -2.48
CA GLY A 312 -7.36 3.33 -1.50
C GLY A 312 -8.18 4.21 -0.57
N MET A 313 -8.98 5.12 -1.13
CA MET A 313 -9.86 6.00 -0.34
C MET A 313 -10.97 5.25 0.40
N LEU A 314 -11.56 4.22 -0.22
CA LEU A 314 -12.61 3.42 0.41
C LEU A 314 -12.07 2.69 1.65
N SER A 315 -10.78 2.32 1.65
CA SER A 315 -10.17 1.72 2.84
C SER A 315 -10.19 2.67 4.04
N LEU A 316 -10.20 4.00 3.88
CA LEU A 316 -10.25 4.97 4.98
C LEU A 316 -11.56 4.94 5.77
N VAL A 317 -12.69 4.82 5.04
CA VAL A 317 -14.04 5.01 5.58
C VAL A 317 -14.34 4.09 6.78
N PRO A 318 -14.11 2.76 6.71
CA PRO A 318 -14.30 1.91 7.88
C PRO A 318 -13.21 2.11 8.94
N LEU A 319 -12.01 2.61 8.59
CA LEU A 319 -10.90 2.70 9.54
C LEU A 319 -11.14 3.76 10.63
N ILE A 320 -11.75 4.90 10.29
CA ILE A 320 -12.07 5.97 11.27
C ILE A 320 -13.26 5.56 12.14
N LEU A 321 -14.35 5.11 11.50
CA LEU A 321 -15.59 4.76 12.20
C LEU A 321 -15.37 3.63 13.20
N LEU A 322 -14.55 2.64 12.82
CA LEU A 322 -14.26 1.45 13.62
C LEU A 322 -12.96 1.57 14.44
N SER A 323 -12.41 2.79 14.58
CA SER A 323 -11.18 3.05 15.34
C SER A 323 -11.38 2.99 16.86
N GLY A 324 -12.63 3.05 17.34
CA GLY A 324 -12.98 3.04 18.76
C GLY A 324 -13.26 4.42 19.35
N ILE A 325 -12.83 5.51 18.70
CA ILE A 325 -13.09 6.89 19.17
C ILE A 325 -14.51 7.35 18.90
N MET A 326 -15.02 7.12 17.68
CA MET A 326 -16.38 7.56 17.33
C MET A 326 -17.47 6.66 17.93
N ILE A 327 -17.17 5.37 18.07
CA ILE A 327 -18.11 4.36 18.56
C ILE A 327 -17.36 3.46 19.55
N ASN A 328 -17.89 3.34 20.76
CA ASN A 328 -17.35 2.43 21.77
C ASN A 328 -17.49 0.97 21.30
N LEU A 329 -16.36 0.25 21.25
CA LEU A 329 -16.26 -1.11 20.70
C LEU A 329 -17.13 -2.14 21.43
N LYS A 330 -17.33 -2.00 22.75
CA LYS A 330 -18.12 -2.95 23.56
C LYS A 330 -19.63 -2.84 23.29
N ARG A 331 -20.10 -1.66 22.87
CA ARG A 331 -21.52 -1.39 22.58
C ARG A 331 -21.91 -1.80 21.15
N MET A 332 -20.93 -2.16 20.32
CA MET A 332 -21.16 -2.49 18.92
C MET A 332 -21.80 -3.88 18.77
N PRO A 333 -22.74 -4.10 17.84
CA PRO A 333 -23.28 -5.43 17.55
C PRO A 333 -22.18 -6.43 17.19
N ILE A 334 -22.35 -7.68 17.63
CA ILE A 334 -21.33 -8.75 17.50
C ILE A 334 -20.80 -8.88 16.07
N TYR A 335 -21.65 -8.73 15.04
CA TYR A 335 -21.26 -8.84 13.63
C TYR A 335 -20.17 -7.83 13.21
N PHE A 336 -20.22 -6.59 13.71
CA PHE A 336 -19.24 -5.55 13.35
C PHE A 336 -17.97 -5.61 14.21
N GLN A 337 -18.02 -6.23 15.39
CA GLN A 337 -16.86 -6.36 16.28
C GLN A 337 -15.69 -7.08 15.59
N TRP A 338 -15.95 -8.11 14.77
CA TRP A 338 -14.91 -8.85 14.04
C TRP A 338 -14.21 -7.99 12.99
N ILE A 339 -14.94 -7.11 12.30
CA ILE A 339 -14.39 -6.21 11.27
C ILE A 339 -13.42 -5.21 11.92
N THR A 340 -13.67 -4.81 13.16
CA THR A 340 -12.74 -3.92 13.89
C THR A 340 -11.36 -4.56 14.12
N ASN A 341 -11.26 -5.89 14.16
CA ASN A 341 -9.98 -6.59 14.31
C ASN A 341 -9.15 -6.66 13.02
N ILE A 342 -9.72 -6.26 11.87
CA ILE A 342 -9.02 -6.13 10.58
C ILE A 342 -8.41 -4.72 10.43
N ASN A 343 -8.90 -3.76 11.21
CA ASN A 343 -8.48 -2.38 11.16
C ASN A 343 -7.17 -2.16 11.94
N TYR A 344 -6.04 -2.10 11.23
CA TYR A 344 -4.75 -1.83 11.86
C TYR A 344 -4.64 -0.42 12.48
N ILE A 345 -5.41 0.57 11.98
CA ILE A 345 -5.44 1.92 12.56
C ILE A 345 -6.07 1.90 13.95
N ARG A 346 -7.05 1.03 14.20
CA ARG A 346 -7.60 0.81 15.56
C ARG A 346 -6.49 0.43 16.54
N PHE A 347 -5.66 -0.54 16.18
CA PHE A 347 -4.57 -1.01 17.04
C PHE A 347 -3.48 0.06 17.22
N GLY A 348 -3.14 0.81 16.16
CA GLY A 348 -2.23 1.95 16.25
C GLY A 348 -2.73 3.03 17.21
N LEU A 349 -3.98 3.45 17.05
CA LEU A 349 -4.61 4.46 17.89
C LEU A 349 -4.77 4.02 19.35
N THR A 350 -5.22 2.79 19.57
CA THR A 350 -5.32 2.20 20.91
C THR A 350 -3.95 2.17 21.60
N SER A 351 -2.89 1.82 20.85
CA SER A 351 -1.51 1.85 21.37
C SER A 351 -1.06 3.26 21.73
N CYS A 352 -1.42 4.29 20.93
CA CYS A 352 -1.13 5.68 21.25
C CYS A 352 -1.84 6.12 22.54
N LEU A 353 -3.13 5.77 22.70
CA LEU A 353 -3.90 6.12 23.90
C LEU A 353 -3.33 5.46 25.16
N ILE A 354 -2.98 4.17 25.11
CA ILE A 354 -2.37 3.47 26.26
C ILE A 354 -0.97 4.03 26.55
N ASN A 355 -0.18 4.37 25.52
CA ASN A 355 1.13 4.98 25.72
C ASN A 355 1.04 6.38 26.37
N SER A 356 0.04 7.18 26.00
CA SER A 356 -0.18 8.51 26.57
C SER A 356 -0.78 8.46 27.97
N TYR A 357 -1.76 7.60 28.23
CA TYR A 357 -2.58 7.66 29.46
C TYR A 357 -2.46 6.46 30.40
N GLY A 358 -1.78 5.38 29.98
CA GLY A 358 -1.58 4.16 30.75
C GLY A 358 -0.20 4.02 31.37
N PHE A 359 0.15 2.78 31.74
CA PHE A 359 1.37 2.44 32.46
C PHE A 359 1.54 3.21 33.77
N GLY A 360 0.50 3.19 34.62
CA GLY A 360 0.55 3.78 35.97
C GLY A 360 0.81 5.29 36.02
N ARG A 361 0.44 6.06 34.98
CA ARG A 361 0.68 7.52 34.93
C ARG A 361 0.06 8.26 36.12
N CYS A 362 -1.13 7.85 36.56
CA CYS A 362 -1.80 8.49 37.69
C CYS A 362 -1.11 8.22 39.04
N ASP A 363 -0.48 7.06 39.22
CA ASP A 363 0.22 6.74 40.48
C ASP A 363 1.50 7.57 40.65
N GLN A 364 2.17 7.90 39.54
CA GLN A 364 3.37 8.74 39.53
C GLN A 364 3.09 10.20 39.91
N GLU A 365 1.93 10.73 39.50
CA GLU A 365 1.52 12.09 39.82
C GLU A 365 0.97 12.24 41.24
N VAL A 366 0.29 11.21 41.75
CA VAL A 366 -0.15 11.15 43.16
C VAL A 366 1.06 11.09 44.10
N GLY A 367 2.18 10.46 43.70
CA GLY A 367 3.44 10.50 44.46
C GLY A 367 4.08 11.90 44.59
N ALA A 368 3.76 12.83 43.69
CA ALA A 368 4.22 14.23 43.76
C ALA A 368 3.29 15.12 44.62
N HIS A 369 2.02 14.73 44.78
CA HIS A 369 1.04 15.39 45.63
C HIS A 369 0.69 14.51 46.83
N ASN A 370 1.47 14.62 47.91
CA ASN A 370 1.35 13.91 49.18
C ASN A 370 0.05 14.18 50.00
N GLY A 371 -1.08 14.42 49.34
CA GLY A 371 -2.40 14.54 49.96
C GLY A 371 -3.27 13.38 49.53
N THR A 372 -3.65 12.51 50.47
CA THR A 372 -4.70 11.50 50.29
C THR A 372 -5.97 12.19 49.78
N PHE A 373 -6.23 12.03 48.48
CA PHE A 373 -7.37 12.63 47.80
C PHE A 373 -8.62 11.80 48.10
N ASN A 374 -9.24 12.02 49.28
CA ASN A 374 -10.56 11.47 49.56
C ASN A 374 -11.61 12.32 48.82
N ILE A 375 -12.04 11.83 47.66
CA ILE A 375 -13.07 12.47 46.82
C ILE A 375 -14.40 12.65 47.57
N LEU A 376 -14.65 11.81 48.58
CA LEU A 376 -15.81 11.92 49.49
C LEU A 376 -15.78 13.17 50.37
N ASP A 377 -14.61 13.77 50.59
CA ASP A 377 -14.47 15.02 51.36
C ASP A 377 -14.67 16.27 50.48
N ALA A 378 -14.71 16.11 49.15
CA ALA A 378 -14.84 17.21 48.17
C ALA A 378 -16.30 17.54 47.79
N ILE A 379 -17.26 16.69 48.18
CA ILE A 379 -18.69 16.95 47.97
C ILE A 379 -19.29 17.32 49.34
N PRO A 380 -19.73 18.58 49.55
CA PRO A 380 -20.43 18.92 50.79
C PRO A 380 -21.64 18.00 50.95
N GLY A 381 -21.70 17.26 52.06
CA GLY A 381 -22.72 16.23 52.32
C GLY A 381 -24.16 16.75 52.21
N ASP A 382 -24.31 18.06 52.39
CA ASP A 382 -25.53 18.85 52.27
C ASP A 382 -26.11 18.83 50.83
N LYS A 383 -25.26 18.90 49.79
CA LYS A 383 -25.69 18.80 48.39
C LYS A 383 -25.97 17.36 47.95
N LEU A 384 -25.27 16.38 48.52
CA LEU A 384 -25.55 14.95 48.31
C LEU A 384 -26.94 14.58 48.84
N MET A 385 -27.33 15.11 49.99
CA MET A 385 -28.66 14.94 50.58
C MET A 385 -29.76 15.64 49.76
N GLU A 386 -29.47 16.82 49.20
CA GLU A 386 -30.42 17.56 48.36
C GLU A 386 -30.69 16.85 47.02
N ILE A 387 -29.66 16.27 46.38
CA ILE A 387 -29.81 15.50 45.14
C ILE A 387 -30.41 14.11 45.40
N ALA A 388 -30.07 13.46 46.52
CA ALA A 388 -30.67 12.18 46.94
C ALA A 388 -32.17 12.30 47.29
N SER A 389 -32.63 13.51 47.64
CA SER A 389 -34.05 13.80 47.87
C SER A 389 -34.85 14.01 46.57
N SER A 390 -34.18 14.12 45.41
CA SER A 390 -34.82 14.19 44.10
C SER A 390 -35.06 12.78 43.56
N ASP A 391 -36.27 12.26 43.79
CA ASP A 391 -36.80 10.94 43.45
C ASP A 391 -36.86 10.61 41.92
N LYS A 392 -35.96 11.17 41.11
CA LYS A 392 -35.85 10.87 39.67
C LYS A 392 -34.70 9.90 39.43
N ILE A 393 -35.00 8.75 38.84
CA ILE A 393 -34.04 7.70 38.43
C ILE A 393 -32.87 8.27 37.59
N ASP A 394 -33.08 9.37 36.87
CA ASP A 394 -32.05 10.10 36.11
C ASP A 394 -30.98 10.79 36.98
N SER A 395 -31.32 11.27 38.19
CA SER A 395 -30.38 11.98 39.07
C SER A 395 -29.35 11.02 39.68
N GLN A 396 -29.77 9.79 40.03
CA GLN A 396 -28.87 8.74 40.50
C GLN A 396 -27.94 8.22 39.40
N LEU A 397 -28.42 8.12 38.15
CA LEU A 397 -27.58 7.72 37.02
C LEU A 397 -26.56 8.81 36.66
N LEU A 398 -26.98 10.07 36.69
CA LEU A 398 -26.10 11.25 36.56
C LEU A 398 -25.06 11.28 37.67
N LEU A 399 -25.47 11.11 38.93
CA LEU A 399 -24.57 11.04 40.08
C LEU A 399 -23.58 9.89 39.95
N LYS A 400 -24.01 8.71 39.49
CA LYS A 400 -23.12 7.56 39.30
C LYS A 400 -22.12 7.80 38.16
N SER A 401 -22.54 8.51 37.11
CA SER A 401 -21.70 8.88 35.96
C SER A 401 -20.70 9.99 36.33
N ILE A 402 -21.13 10.97 37.11
CA ILE A 402 -20.30 12.05 37.67
C ILE A 402 -19.32 11.47 38.68
N ASN A 403 -19.76 10.57 39.55
CA ASN A 403 -18.90 9.90 40.51
C ASN A 403 -17.84 9.05 39.79
N SER A 404 -18.21 8.29 38.74
CA SER A 404 -17.22 7.56 37.94
C SER A 404 -16.24 8.46 37.17
N LEU A 405 -16.69 9.65 36.74
CA LEU A 405 -15.83 10.65 36.09
C LEU A 405 -14.82 11.25 37.08
N ILE A 406 -15.25 11.49 38.33
CA ILE A 406 -14.41 12.11 39.37
C ILE A 406 -13.47 11.07 40.01
N THR A 407 -13.92 9.83 40.23
CA THR A 407 -13.12 8.79 40.91
C THR A 407 -12.11 8.08 40.01
N GLY A 408 -12.09 8.33 38.71
CA GLY A 408 -11.09 7.75 37.81
C GLY A 408 -11.13 6.22 37.75
N GLY A 409 -12.32 5.60 37.88
CA GLY A 409 -12.45 4.15 37.72
C GLY A 409 -13.47 3.49 38.64
N LYS A 410 -13.71 2.20 38.35
CA LYS A 410 -14.42 1.26 39.21
C LYS A 410 -13.40 0.65 40.17
N ASP A 411 -13.71 0.65 41.46
CA ASP A 411 -13.01 -0.13 42.51
C ASP A 411 -11.71 0.46 43.10
N GLY A 412 -11.47 1.77 42.99
CA GLY A 412 -10.45 2.47 43.80
C GLY A 412 -9.00 2.38 43.29
N GLU A 413 -8.79 1.89 42.06
CA GLU A 413 -7.53 2.06 41.34
C GLU A 413 -7.49 3.46 40.68
N ASN A 414 -6.35 4.15 40.75
CA ASN A 414 -6.15 5.46 40.11
C ASN A 414 -5.96 5.26 38.59
N ILE A 415 -7.05 5.16 37.85
CA ILE A 415 -7.02 4.99 36.38
C ILE A 415 -7.36 6.33 35.72
N SER A 416 -6.80 6.57 34.53
CA SER A 416 -7.16 7.76 33.75
C SER A 416 -8.57 7.63 33.15
N ILE A 417 -9.31 8.75 33.03
CA ILE A 417 -10.67 8.74 32.43
C ILE A 417 -10.65 8.10 31.05
N ILE A 418 -9.63 8.39 30.24
CA ILE A 418 -9.52 7.90 28.87
C ILE A 418 -9.43 6.37 28.83
N MET A 419 -8.65 5.77 29.74
CA MET A 419 -8.58 4.31 29.84
C MET A 419 -9.91 3.70 30.24
N ASP A 420 -10.65 4.29 31.18
CA ASP A 420 -11.99 3.77 31.56
C ASP A 420 -13.02 3.97 30.43
N MET A 421 -13.03 5.14 29.79
CA MET A 421 -13.93 5.51 28.69
C MET A 421 -13.85 4.52 27.53
N PHE A 422 -12.63 4.13 27.14
CA PHE A 422 -12.39 3.12 26.11
C PHE A 422 -12.29 1.70 26.66
N SER A 423 -12.35 1.54 27.98
CA SER A 423 -12.16 0.30 28.71
C SER A 423 -10.89 -0.46 28.32
N LEU A 424 -9.77 0.25 28.34
CA LEU A 424 -8.44 -0.22 27.97
C LEU A 424 -7.64 -0.65 29.20
N THR A 425 -6.76 -1.62 29.00
CA THR A 425 -5.80 -2.10 30.00
C THR A 425 -4.38 -1.99 29.46
N ASP A 426 -3.38 -1.95 30.35
CA ASP A 426 -1.97 -1.89 29.93
C ASP A 426 -1.55 -3.13 29.12
N SER A 427 -2.15 -4.29 29.39
CA SER A 427 -1.91 -5.52 28.61
C SER A 427 -2.36 -5.41 27.14
N ASP A 428 -3.35 -4.57 26.85
CA ASP A 428 -3.86 -4.39 25.50
C ASP A 428 -2.81 -3.74 24.58
N TYR A 429 -1.84 -3.01 25.13
CA TYR A 429 -0.74 -2.43 24.36
C TYR A 429 0.05 -3.51 23.61
N TYR A 430 0.52 -4.53 24.33
CA TYR A 430 1.33 -5.60 23.73
C TYR A 430 0.53 -6.39 22.71
N PHE A 431 -0.77 -6.62 22.98
CA PHE A 431 -1.67 -7.24 22.02
C PHE A 431 -1.82 -6.41 20.74
N CYS A 432 -1.99 -5.09 20.86
CA CYS A 432 -2.10 -4.18 19.71
C CYS A 432 -0.82 -4.19 18.86
N ILE A 433 0.36 -4.10 19.48
CA ILE A 433 1.65 -4.16 18.79
C ILE A 433 1.82 -5.50 18.05
N PHE A 434 1.50 -6.61 18.72
CA PHE A 434 1.55 -7.94 18.10
C PHE A 434 0.62 -8.04 16.88
N MET A 435 -0.61 -7.52 16.99
CA MET A 435 -1.56 -7.50 15.88
C MET A 435 -1.05 -6.64 14.71
N LEU A 436 -0.38 -5.51 14.96
CA LEU A 436 0.23 -4.70 13.89
C LEU A 436 1.31 -5.47 13.11
N PHE A 437 2.10 -6.31 13.77
CA PHE A 437 3.06 -7.18 13.08
C PHE A 437 2.38 -8.27 12.26
N ILE A 438 1.31 -8.88 12.78
CA ILE A 438 0.54 -9.88 12.04
C ILE A 438 -0.06 -9.28 10.78
N HIS A 439 -0.69 -8.09 10.87
CA HIS A 439 -1.26 -7.42 9.71
C HIS A 439 -0.20 -7.13 8.65
N PHE A 440 0.97 -6.67 9.06
CA PHE A 440 2.09 -6.42 8.15
C PHE A 440 2.50 -7.69 7.39
N ILE A 441 2.67 -8.82 8.10
CA ILE A 441 3.04 -10.11 7.49
C ILE A 441 1.93 -10.59 6.54
N ILE A 442 0.66 -10.50 6.93
CA ILE A 442 -0.48 -10.91 6.11
C ILE A 442 -0.53 -10.10 4.82
N TYR A 443 -0.51 -8.77 4.89
CA TYR A 443 -0.59 -7.92 3.70
C TYR A 443 0.57 -8.16 2.74
N ARG A 444 1.80 -8.32 3.25
CA ARG A 444 2.98 -8.62 2.43
C ARG A 444 2.90 -10.01 1.79
N SER A 445 2.45 -11.02 2.53
CA SER A 445 2.28 -12.40 2.01
C SER A 445 1.20 -12.46 0.93
N LEU A 446 0.07 -11.80 1.14
CA LEU A 446 -1.00 -11.68 0.13
C LEU A 446 -0.51 -10.94 -1.11
N THR A 447 0.24 -9.85 -0.94
CA THR A 447 0.83 -9.12 -2.06
C THR A 447 1.74 -10.02 -2.89
N TYR A 448 2.64 -10.77 -2.23
CA TYR A 448 3.53 -11.71 -2.93
C TYR A 448 2.75 -12.77 -3.71
N TYR A 449 1.70 -13.34 -3.09
CA TYR A 449 0.83 -14.31 -3.75
C TYR A 449 0.14 -13.72 -5.00
N VAL A 450 -0.39 -12.50 -4.92
CA VAL A 450 -1.03 -11.82 -6.05
C VAL A 450 -0.03 -11.55 -7.19
N ILE A 451 1.19 -11.13 -6.88
CA ILE A 451 2.23 -10.93 -7.89
C ILE A 451 2.59 -12.27 -8.55
N LEU A 452 2.65 -13.35 -7.77
CA LEU A 452 2.97 -14.68 -8.26
C LEU A 452 1.89 -15.20 -9.23
N THR A 453 0.61 -15.02 -8.91
CA THR A 453 -0.48 -15.42 -9.82
C THR A 453 -0.48 -14.61 -11.12
N LYS A 454 -0.24 -13.29 -11.06
CA LYS A 454 -0.09 -12.45 -12.25
C LYS A 454 1.14 -12.82 -13.09
N GLY A 455 2.26 -13.15 -12.45
CA GLY A 455 3.46 -13.62 -13.13
C GLY A 455 3.23 -14.91 -13.92
N VAL A 456 2.59 -15.91 -13.29
CA VAL A 456 2.26 -17.19 -13.93
C VAL A 456 1.27 -17.00 -15.08
N SER A 457 0.27 -16.13 -14.92
CA SER A 457 -0.73 -15.87 -15.96
C SER A 457 -0.13 -15.24 -17.22
N LYS A 458 0.98 -14.50 -17.11
CA LYS A 458 1.61 -13.81 -18.24
C LYS A 458 2.61 -14.68 -19.01
N THR A 459 3.09 -15.74 -18.37
CA THR A 459 4.00 -16.73 -19.00
C THR A 459 3.25 -17.87 -19.70
N LYS A 460 1.95 -18.02 -19.46
CA LYS A 460 1.06 -18.91 -20.20
C LYS A 460 0.48 -18.18 -21.39
#